data_AF-A0A144A1D9-F1
#
_entry.id   AF-A0A144A1D9-F1
#
_cell.length_a   1.000
_cell.length_b   1.000
_cell.length_c   1.000
_cell.angle_alpha   90.00
_cell.angle_beta   90.00
_cell.angle_gamma   90.00
#
_symmetry.space_group_name_H-M   'P 1'
#
loop_
_entity.id
_entity.type
_entity.pdbx_description
1 polymer ?
#
loop_
_entity_poly.entity_id
_entity_poly.type
_entity_poly.pdbx_seq_one_letter_code
_entity_poly.pdbx_strand_id
1 'polypeptide(L)'
;MKTLKEALTNVLSSLNIAEKKEILNVLYHILQKIIENPSRAKFRSLKKDNKTFVNKLLQFKESDELLRSLGFEEEPNRNSGFYKGACKHDI
;
A
#
# COMPACT_ATOMS: atom_id res chain seq x y z
N MET A 1 1.30 6.20 -15.62
CA MET A 1 1.05 5.99 -14.18
C MET A 1 -0.41 6.34 -13.93
N LYS A 2 -1.20 5.44 -13.33
CA LYS A 2 -2.59 5.76 -12.97
C LYS A 2 -2.60 6.69 -11.77
N THR A 3 -3.55 7.61 -11.72
CA THR A 3 -3.79 8.43 -10.53
C THR A 3 -4.24 7.55 -9.36
N LEU A 4 -4.08 8.04 -8.13
CA LEU A 4 -4.62 7.37 -6.94
C LEU A 4 -6.12 7.09 -7.08
N LYS A 5 -6.87 8.03 -7.66
CA LYS A 5 -8.31 7.89 -7.91
C LYS A 5 -8.62 6.71 -8.84
N GLU A 6 -7.91 6.58 -9.94
CA GLU A 6 -8.08 5.48 -10.90
C GLU A 6 -7.65 4.13 -10.29
N ALA A 7 -6.50 4.10 -9.60
CA ALA A 7 -6.02 2.90 -8.95
C ALA A 7 -6.99 2.39 -7.88
N LEU A 8 -7.51 3.31 -7.05
CA LEU A 8 -8.52 2.99 -6.04
C LEU A 8 -9.82 2.51 -6.69
N THR A 9 -10.28 3.15 -7.75
CA THR A 9 -11.49 2.72 -8.48
C THR A 9 -11.33 1.31 -9.04
N ASN A 10 -10.17 0.97 -9.59
CA ASN A 10 -9.89 -0.36 -10.13
C ASN A 10 -9.83 -1.44 -9.04
N VAL A 11 -9.14 -1.17 -7.92
CA VAL A 11 -9.08 -2.13 -6.80
C VAL A 11 -10.47 -2.36 -6.21
N LEU A 12 -11.29 -1.31 -6.09
CA LEU A 12 -12.60 -1.43 -5.46
C LEU A 12 -13.69 -1.98 -6.40
N SER A 13 -13.56 -1.88 -7.72
CA SER A 13 -14.63 -2.27 -8.65
C SER A 13 -14.96 -3.77 -8.61
N SER A 14 -13.97 -4.62 -8.33
CA SER A 14 -14.10 -6.08 -8.28
C SER A 14 -14.58 -6.62 -6.93
N LEU A 15 -14.79 -5.76 -5.93
CA LEU A 15 -14.96 -6.16 -4.53
C LEU A 15 -16.37 -5.96 -3.99
N ASN A 16 -16.75 -6.82 -3.04
CA ASN A 16 -17.96 -6.64 -2.26
C ASN A 16 -17.79 -5.55 -1.17
N ILE A 17 -18.88 -5.14 -0.53
CA ILE A 17 -18.87 -4.03 0.45
C ILE A 17 -17.97 -4.30 1.66
N ALA A 18 -17.91 -5.55 2.14
CA ALA A 18 -17.07 -5.92 3.29
C ALA A 18 -15.58 -5.83 2.92
N GLU A 19 -15.19 -6.38 1.77
CA GLU A 19 -13.83 -6.31 1.25
C GLU A 19 -13.37 -4.86 1.02
N LYS A 20 -14.25 -4.02 0.44
CA LYS A 20 -14.00 -2.59 0.27
C LYS A 20 -13.68 -1.91 1.59
N LYS A 21 -14.49 -2.15 2.63
CA LYS A 21 -14.27 -1.58 3.97
C LYS A 21 -12.95 -2.04 4.56
N GLU A 22 -12.63 -3.32 4.44
CA GLU A 22 -11.38 -3.86 4.97
C GLU A 22 -10.14 -3.25 4.30
N ILE A 23 -10.13 -3.16 2.97
CA ILE A 23 -9.02 -2.55 2.22
C ILE A 23 -8.86 -1.09 2.59
N LEU A 24 -9.95 -0.32 2.60
CA LEU A 24 -9.91 1.09 2.98
C LEU A 24 -9.39 1.28 4.41
N ASN A 25 -9.76 0.40 5.33
CA ASN A 25 -9.25 0.43 6.70
C ASN A 25 -7.74 0.14 6.78
N VAL A 26 -7.25 -0.84 6.02
CA VAL A 26 -5.81 -1.14 5.94
C VAL A 26 -5.02 0.04 5.37
N LEU A 27 -5.50 0.62 4.26
CA LEU A 27 -4.87 1.78 3.63
C LEU A 27 -4.85 2.99 4.57
N TYR A 28 -5.98 3.28 5.23
CA TYR A 28 -6.08 4.33 6.24
C TYR A 28 -5.03 4.15 7.34
N HIS A 29 -4.91 2.95 7.92
CA HIS A 29 -3.92 2.69 8.95
C HIS A 29 -2.47 2.82 8.48
N ILE A 30 -2.17 2.45 7.23
CA ILE A 30 -0.84 2.63 6.65
C ILE A 30 -0.54 4.13 6.51
N LEU A 31 -1.44 4.87 5.88
CA LEU A 31 -1.27 6.30 5.63
C LEU A 31 -1.22 7.10 6.93
N GLN A 32 -2.10 6.81 7.89
CA GLN A 32 -2.09 7.44 9.20
C GLN A 32 -0.75 7.25 9.91
N LYS A 33 -0.20 6.02 9.94
CA LYS A 33 1.11 5.75 10.56
C LYS A 33 2.24 6.53 9.89
N ILE A 34 2.18 6.74 8.58
CA ILE A 34 3.18 7.52 7.84
C ILE A 34 3.06 9.01 8.17
N ILE A 35 1.83 9.53 8.17
CA ILE A 35 1.53 10.94 8.48
C ILE A 35 1.91 11.28 9.93
N GLU A 36 1.60 10.41 10.89
CA GLU A 36 1.94 10.61 12.31
C GLU A 36 3.44 10.44 12.60
N ASN A 37 4.17 9.71 11.76
CA ASN A 37 5.57 9.36 12.00
C ASN A 37 6.42 9.49 10.72
N PRO A 38 6.50 10.69 10.11
CA PRO A 38 7.08 10.88 8.79
C PRO A 38 8.59 10.59 8.74
N SER A 39 9.31 10.71 9.85
CA SER A 39 10.74 10.38 9.92
C SER A 39 11.03 8.88 10.07
N ARG A 40 10.05 8.07 10.48
CA ARG A 40 10.28 6.66 10.82
C ARG A 40 10.17 5.77 9.58
N ALA A 41 11.31 5.39 9.03
CA ALA A 41 11.43 4.55 7.83
C ALA A 41 10.59 3.27 7.87
N LYS A 42 10.43 2.65 9.05
CA LYS A 42 9.65 1.41 9.23
C LYS A 42 8.19 1.52 8.77
N PHE A 43 7.58 2.70 8.81
CA PHE A 43 6.19 2.90 8.38
C PHE A 43 6.08 3.19 6.88
N ARG A 44 7.19 3.59 6.25
CA ARG A 44 7.32 3.71 4.79
C ARG A 44 7.83 2.41 4.15
N SER A 45 7.81 1.30 4.89
CA SER A 45 8.22 -0.02 4.42
C SER A 45 7.13 -1.05 4.72
N LEU A 46 6.52 -1.62 3.69
CA LEU A 46 5.49 -2.64 3.82
C LEU A 46 6.05 -3.99 3.42
N LYS A 47 6.18 -4.90 4.39
CA LYS A 47 6.72 -6.23 4.14
C LYS A 47 5.67 -7.14 3.48
N LYS A 48 6.06 -7.88 2.44
CA LYS A 48 5.20 -8.88 1.78
C LYS A 48 5.01 -10.18 2.59
N ASP A 49 5.54 -10.26 3.80
CA ASP A 49 5.29 -11.36 4.75
C ASP A 49 4.21 -11.01 5.81
N ASN A 50 3.77 -9.75 5.85
CA ASN A 50 2.71 -9.34 6.77
C ASN A 50 1.38 -9.95 6.32
N LYS A 51 0.95 -11.03 6.98
CA LYS A 51 -0.28 -11.76 6.65
C LYS A 51 -1.50 -10.86 6.51
N THR A 52 -1.66 -9.86 7.38
CA THR A 52 -2.79 -8.93 7.30
C THR A 52 -2.73 -8.08 6.03
N PHE A 53 -1.55 -7.56 5.69
CA PHE A 53 -1.35 -6.76 4.48
C PHE A 53 -1.46 -7.61 3.20
N VAL A 54 -0.88 -8.81 3.23
CA VAL A 54 -0.88 -9.75 2.10
C VAL A 54 -2.28 -10.25 1.81
N ASN A 55 -2.96 -10.80 2.82
CA ASN A 55 -4.27 -11.42 2.66
C ASN A 55 -5.38 -10.39 2.43
N LYS A 56 -5.16 -9.10 2.71
CA LYS A 56 -6.19 -8.07 2.53
C LYS A 56 -5.93 -7.14 1.36
N LEU A 57 -4.67 -6.92 0.97
CA LEU A 57 -4.33 -5.98 -0.11
C LEU A 57 -3.55 -6.66 -1.23
N LEU A 58 -2.42 -7.31 -0.93
CA LEU A 58 -1.53 -7.81 -1.99
C LEU A 58 -2.07 -8.98 -2.80
N GLN A 59 -3.13 -9.65 -2.34
CA GLN A 59 -3.81 -10.68 -3.13
C GLN A 59 -4.47 -10.14 -4.41
N PHE A 60 -4.70 -8.82 -4.49
CA PHE A 60 -5.33 -8.19 -5.65
C PHE A 60 -4.28 -7.73 -6.66
N LYS A 61 -4.47 -8.03 -7.94
CA LYS A 61 -3.54 -7.66 -9.02
C LYS A 61 -3.36 -6.15 -9.13
N GLU A 62 -4.43 -5.41 -8.85
CA GLU A 62 -4.48 -3.94 -8.91
C GLU A 62 -3.82 -3.28 -7.68
N SER A 63 -3.48 -4.05 -6.64
CA SER A 63 -2.84 -3.52 -5.42
C SER A 63 -1.47 -2.90 -5.68
N ASP A 64 -0.72 -3.45 -6.63
CA ASP A 64 0.60 -2.93 -7.00
C ASP A 64 0.49 -1.52 -7.59
N GLU A 65 -0.48 -1.29 -8.48
CA GLU A 65 -0.76 0.03 -9.05
C GLU A 65 -1.20 1.02 -7.97
N LEU A 66 -2.01 0.58 -7.02
CA LEU A 66 -2.44 1.40 -5.89
C LEU A 66 -1.26 1.81 -5.01
N LEU A 67 -0.39 0.87 -4.64
CA LEU A 67 0.80 1.16 -3.85
C LEU A 67 1.75 2.12 -4.58
N ARG A 68 1.98 1.91 -5.89
CA ARG A 68 2.75 2.84 -6.72
C ARG A 68 2.15 4.23 -6.77
N SER A 69 0.82 4.35 -6.85
CA SER A 69 0.14 5.65 -6.83
C SER A 69 0.30 6.40 -5.50
N LEU A 70 0.62 5.67 -4.42
CA LEU A 70 0.95 6.21 -3.09
C LEU A 70 2.47 6.43 -2.90
N GLY A 71 3.29 6.27 -3.94
CA GLY A 71 4.74 6.44 -3.89
C GLY A 71 5.51 5.23 -3.34
N PHE A 72 4.88 4.06 -3.21
CA PHE A 72 5.59 2.83 -2.88
C PHE A 72 6.19 2.18 -4.13
N GLU A 73 7.43 1.73 -4.01
CA GLU A 73 8.15 0.97 -5.02
C GLU A 73 8.49 -0.41 -4.46
N GLU A 74 8.36 -1.43 -5.29
CA GLU A 74 8.87 -2.75 -4.94
C GLU A 74 10.40 -2.76 -4.98
N GLU A 75 11.04 -3.17 -3.89
CA GLU A 75 12.50 -3.35 -3.85
C GLU A 75 12.84 -4.79 -4.29
N PRO A 76 13.53 -4.98 -5.42
CA PRO A 76 13.73 -6.31 -6.02
C PRO A 76 14.68 -7.23 -5.26
N ASN A 77 15.47 -6.73 -4.28
CA ASN A 77 16.68 -7.42 -3.82
C ASN A 77 16.74 -7.79 -2.33
N ARG A 78 15.63 -8.24 -1.73
CA ARG A 78 15.69 -9.03 -0.48
C ARG A 78 14.65 -10.16 -0.54
N ASN A 79 15.06 -11.38 -0.19
CA ASN A 79 14.25 -12.61 -0.15
C ASN A 79 12.88 -12.50 0.56
N SER A 80 12.63 -11.41 1.27
CA SER A 80 11.32 -10.99 1.77
C SER A 80 10.94 -9.67 1.09
N GLY A 81 10.44 -9.72 -0.14
CA GLY A 81 10.12 -8.51 -0.92
C GLY A 81 9.32 -7.52 -0.06
N PHE A 82 9.64 -6.23 -0.15
CA PHE A 82 8.89 -5.19 0.56
C PHE A 82 8.72 -3.99 -0.35
N TYR A 83 7.63 -3.28 -0.13
CA TYR A 83 7.40 -1.97 -0.73
C TYR A 83 8.09 -0.90 0.10
N LYS A 84 8.77 0.04 -0.53
CA LYS A 84 9.42 1.20 0.12
C LYS A 84 9.06 2.47 -0.64
N GLY A 85 8.80 3.58 0.04
CA GLY A 85 8.97 4.88 -0.65
C GLY A 85 7.96 5.99 -0.43
N ALA A 86 6.91 5.82 0.40
CA ALA A 86 5.82 6.82 0.48
C ALA A 86 6.26 8.30 0.71
N CYS A 87 7.48 8.55 1.19
CA CYS A 87 8.17 9.84 1.05
C CYS A 87 9.69 9.57 0.99
N LYS A 88 10.30 9.53 -0.21
CA LYS A 88 11.78 9.53 -0.36
C LYS A 88 12.35 10.95 -0.50
N HIS A 89 11.53 11.94 -0.83
CA HIS A 89 11.93 13.34 -0.98
C HIS A 89 11.02 14.22 -0.12
N ASP A 90 11.58 15.31 0.42
CA ASP A 90 10.99 16.34 1.29
C ASP A 90 11.13 16.14 2.81
N ILE A 91 12.38 15.95 3.29
CA ILE A 91 12.95 16.67 4.44
C ILE A 91 14.39 17.04 4.09
#